data_AF-A0A2W0DBH9-F1
#
_entry.id   AF-A0A2W0DBH9-F1
#
_cell.length_a   1.000
_cell.length_b   1.000
_cell.length_c   1.000
_cell.angle_alpha   90.00
_cell.angle_beta   90.00
_cell.angle_gamma   90.00
#
_symmetry.space_group_name_H-M   'P 1'
#
loop_
_entity.id
_entity.type
_entity.pdbx_description
1 polymer ?
#
loop_
_entity_poly.entity_id
_entity_poly.type
_entity_poly.pdbx_seq_one_letter_code
_entity_poly.pdbx_strand_id
1 'polypeptide(L)'
;MSNDGTPQWGQPGGDQQQGQPGSGEQPGYGQQPEYGQQPGGYGQQPGYGQQPGYGQQPGYGQQPYQQYAHPYVGGYPQLAQPIPVGPDGVPPLWAPWYGIGFLDAFLRFFKKYARFDGRAGRSEYWYWFLANAIVTIVLYGGFIALLIATSPSTTVVDDYGYSRDVSGAPSPFAFVLLGLFVLWWLATLVPNLALAWRRLHDANLPGPLWLVSLIASPAAIVFGCLPSSPAGAQYDRPDLR
;
A
#
# COMPACT_ATOMS: atom_id res chain seq x y z
N MET A 1 9.99 -69.48 42.96
CA MET A 1 9.98 -68.58 41.79
C MET A 1 10.44 -67.22 42.27
N SER A 2 11.34 -66.61 41.51
CA SER A 2 12.13 -65.43 41.89
C SER A 2 11.27 -64.15 42.01
N ASN A 3 11.73 -63.18 42.81
CA ASN A 3 11.93 -61.79 42.37
C ASN A 3 12.58 -60.97 43.49
N ASP A 4 13.58 -60.17 43.11
CA ASP A 4 14.50 -59.49 44.02
C ASP A 4 14.18 -58.01 44.26
N GLY A 5 14.54 -57.53 45.45
CA GLY A 5 15.20 -56.23 45.67
C GLY A 5 14.54 -54.93 45.20
N THR A 6 13.81 -54.27 46.10
CA THR A 6 13.52 -52.82 46.03
C THR A 6 14.28 -52.04 47.11
N PRO A 7 14.98 -50.94 46.79
CA PRO A 7 15.45 -49.99 47.79
C PRO A 7 14.48 -48.80 47.96
N GLN A 8 14.08 -48.54 49.21
CA GLN A 8 13.33 -47.37 49.65
C GLN A 8 14.26 -46.46 50.45
N TRP A 9 14.31 -45.17 50.16
CA TRP A 9 14.93 -44.17 51.03
C TRP A 9 14.07 -42.91 51.10
N GLY A 10 13.91 -42.36 52.30
CA GLY A 10 13.20 -41.11 52.50
C GLY A 10 13.62 -40.35 53.75
N GLN A 11 13.61 -39.02 53.60
CA GLN A 11 13.15 -38.03 54.59
C GLN A 11 14.01 -37.70 55.84
N PRO A 12 13.80 -36.52 56.48
CA PRO A 12 14.91 -35.59 56.74
C PRO A 12 14.94 -34.94 58.15
N GLY A 13 15.85 -33.96 58.33
CA GLY A 13 15.86 -32.96 59.42
C GLY A 13 17.28 -32.39 59.65
N GLY A 14 17.50 -31.11 59.93
CA GLY A 14 16.60 -29.94 59.98
C GLY A 14 17.39 -28.62 60.16
N ASP A 15 16.68 -27.48 60.09
CA ASP A 15 16.96 -26.16 60.72
C ASP A 15 18.31 -25.42 60.45
N GLN A 16 18.33 -24.22 59.83
CA GLN A 16 18.17 -22.86 60.42
C GLN A 16 19.40 -22.43 61.28
N GLN A 17 19.99 -21.21 61.22
CA GLN A 17 19.57 -19.88 60.73
C GLN A 17 20.78 -18.89 60.55
N GLN A 18 20.62 -17.87 59.69
CA GLN A 18 21.13 -16.46 59.75
C GLN A 18 22.64 -16.05 59.75
N GLY A 19 22.98 -15.00 58.98
CA GLY A 19 24.18 -14.15 59.18
C GLY A 19 24.79 -13.42 57.94
N GLN A 20 24.56 -12.11 57.80
CA GLN A 20 25.19 -11.15 56.83
C GLN A 20 25.56 -9.86 57.64
N PRO A 21 26.26 -8.81 57.13
CA PRO A 21 27.17 -8.66 55.96
C PRO A 21 28.48 -7.81 56.20
N GLY A 22 29.41 -7.74 55.23
CA GLY A 22 30.06 -6.46 54.80
C GLY A 22 31.53 -6.06 55.16
N SER A 23 32.18 -5.39 54.18
CA SER A 23 33.35 -4.43 54.23
C SER A 23 34.82 -4.88 53.93
N GLY A 24 35.55 -4.09 53.12
CA GLY A 24 37.01 -4.16 52.83
C GLY A 24 37.42 -3.88 51.35
N GLU A 25 38.44 -3.05 51.05
CA GLU A 25 38.71 -2.42 49.72
C GLU A 25 40.15 -2.61 49.11
N GLN A 26 40.25 -2.50 47.74
CA GLN A 26 41.32 -2.08 46.75
C GLN A 26 42.86 -2.05 47.05
N PRO A 27 43.82 -1.76 46.09
CA PRO A 27 43.79 -1.35 44.63
C PRO A 27 44.68 -2.26 43.68
N GLY A 28 45.14 -1.96 42.44
CA GLY A 28 44.81 -0.98 41.36
C GLY A 28 45.92 -0.73 40.27
N TYR A 29 45.51 -0.29 39.05
CA TYR A 29 46.19 0.49 37.96
C TYR A 29 47.14 -0.14 36.87
N GLY A 30 46.80 0.15 35.59
CA GLY A 30 47.56 -0.11 34.33
C GLY A 30 46.75 -0.92 33.28
N GLN A 31 46.96 -0.91 31.96
CA GLN A 31 47.74 -0.04 31.02
C GLN A 31 47.19 -0.19 29.55
N GLN A 32 47.63 0.61 28.56
CA GLN A 32 47.24 0.52 27.13
C GLN A 32 48.18 -0.33 26.25
N PRO A 33 47.68 -0.81 25.10
CA PRO A 33 48.25 -0.47 23.77
C PRO A 33 47.12 -0.23 22.72
N GLU A 34 47.29 0.34 21.52
CA GLU A 34 48.24 1.22 20.83
C GLU A 34 47.61 1.38 19.41
N TYR A 35 47.61 2.56 18.80
CA TYR A 35 46.93 2.79 17.51
C TYR A 35 47.74 2.21 16.32
N GLY A 36 47.38 1.00 15.87
CA GLY A 36 48.02 0.28 14.77
C GLY A 36 47.49 0.62 13.36
N GLN A 37 48.19 1.55 12.71
CA GLN A 37 48.23 1.93 11.28
C GLN A 37 47.33 1.26 10.21
N GLN A 38 46.78 2.13 9.36
CA GLN A 38 46.09 1.88 8.09
C GLN A 38 47.07 1.62 6.92
N PRO A 39 46.90 0.55 6.14
CA PRO A 39 47.47 0.45 4.79
C PRO A 39 46.46 0.95 3.75
N GLY A 40 46.81 2.00 3.00
CA GLY A 40 45.99 2.49 1.89
C GLY A 40 46.06 1.55 0.68
N GLY A 41 44.90 1.18 0.13
CA GLY A 41 44.78 0.41 -1.10
C GLY A 41 43.56 0.88 -1.90
N TYR A 42 43.76 1.80 -2.84
CA TYR A 42 42.72 2.30 -3.72
C TYR A 42 42.35 1.25 -4.79
N GLY A 43 41.42 0.37 -4.43
CA GLY A 43 40.75 -0.55 -5.35
C GLY A 43 39.92 0.22 -6.39
N GLN A 44 39.89 -0.30 -7.62
CA GLN A 44 39.48 0.45 -8.81
C GLN A 44 37.95 0.56 -8.99
N GLN A 45 37.50 1.64 -9.63
CA GLN A 45 36.12 1.78 -10.09
C GLN A 45 35.84 0.83 -11.27
N PRO A 46 34.73 0.07 -11.26
CA PRO A 46 34.20 -0.56 -12.47
C PRO A 46 33.72 0.51 -13.46
N GLY A 47 34.24 0.49 -14.68
CA GLY A 47 33.98 1.49 -15.70
C GLY A 47 32.53 1.52 -16.21
N TYR A 48 32.07 2.72 -16.54
CA TYR A 48 30.75 2.96 -17.14
C TYR A 48 30.67 2.31 -18.53
N GLY A 49 29.76 1.34 -18.69
CA GLY A 49 29.46 0.71 -19.98
C GLY A 49 28.93 1.72 -21.01
N GLN A 50 29.37 1.58 -22.26
CA GLN A 50 29.15 2.57 -23.31
C GLN A 50 27.70 2.64 -23.82
N GLN A 51 27.27 3.81 -24.29
CA GLN A 51 26.03 3.99 -25.06
C GLN A 51 26.18 3.38 -26.47
N PRO A 52 25.24 2.53 -26.92
CA PRO A 52 24.98 2.31 -28.34
C PRO A 52 24.20 3.49 -28.94
N GLY A 53 24.48 3.80 -30.21
CA GLY A 53 24.03 5.04 -30.85
C GLY A 53 22.55 5.11 -31.24
N TYR A 54 22.14 6.34 -31.57
CA TYR A 54 20.80 6.70 -32.03
C TYR A 54 20.47 6.03 -33.38
N GLY A 55 19.47 5.16 -33.43
CA GLY A 55 19.05 4.51 -34.67
C GLY A 55 17.75 3.72 -34.59
N GLN A 56 16.76 4.18 -35.35
CA GLN A 56 15.57 3.44 -35.84
C GLN A 56 14.53 2.97 -34.80
N GLN A 57 13.29 3.46 -34.94
CA GLN A 57 12.09 2.88 -34.30
C GLN A 57 11.69 1.56 -34.96
N PRO A 58 11.19 0.60 -34.18
CA PRO A 58 10.14 -0.31 -34.66
C PRO A 58 8.95 -0.44 -33.69
N GLY A 59 7.73 -0.34 -34.24
CA GLY A 59 6.51 -1.03 -33.81
C GLY A 59 6.04 -0.94 -32.35
N TYR A 60 4.90 -0.29 -32.11
CA TYR A 60 4.12 -0.48 -30.89
C TYR A 60 3.54 -1.90 -30.85
N GLY A 61 4.24 -2.83 -30.20
CA GLY A 61 3.74 -4.19 -29.99
C GLY A 61 4.59 -5.01 -29.02
N GLN A 62 3.93 -5.69 -28.08
CA GLN A 62 4.44 -6.84 -27.32
C GLN A 62 5.74 -6.58 -26.51
N GLN A 63 5.64 -5.95 -25.34
CA GLN A 63 6.70 -6.11 -24.32
C GLN A 63 6.55 -7.48 -23.66
N PRO A 64 7.54 -8.40 -23.75
CA PRO A 64 7.49 -9.66 -23.03
C PRO A 64 7.63 -9.40 -21.52
N TYR A 65 6.79 -10.04 -20.71
CA TYR A 65 6.84 -9.94 -19.25
C TYR A 65 8.21 -10.39 -18.73
N GLN A 66 9.09 -9.44 -18.38
CA GLN A 66 10.34 -9.75 -17.69
C GLN A 66 10.04 -10.16 -16.25
N GLN A 67 9.87 -11.46 -16.07
CA GLN A 67 9.77 -12.11 -14.77
C GLN A 67 11.13 -11.97 -14.05
N TYR A 68 11.27 -10.95 -13.21
CA TYR A 68 12.40 -10.81 -12.30
C TYR A 68 12.43 -12.00 -11.32
N ALA A 69 13.24 -12.99 -11.64
CA ALA A 69 13.50 -14.14 -10.78
C ALA A 69 14.37 -13.70 -9.59
N HIS A 70 13.74 -13.21 -8.52
CA HIS A 70 14.42 -12.93 -7.26
C HIS A 70 14.77 -14.24 -6.54
N PRO A 71 16.06 -14.50 -6.23
CA PRO A 71 16.46 -15.66 -5.44
C PRO A 71 16.27 -15.36 -3.96
N TYR A 72 15.06 -15.58 -3.44
CA TYR A 72 14.83 -15.68 -2.00
C TYR A 72 14.32 -17.07 -1.65
N VAL A 73 15.16 -17.82 -0.92
CA VAL A 73 14.85 -19.17 -0.43
C VAL A 73 13.91 -19.04 0.77
N GLY A 74 12.62 -19.25 0.52
CA GLY A 74 11.58 -19.27 1.54
C GLY A 74 10.40 -20.10 1.04
N GLY A 75 10.02 -21.13 1.80
CA GLY A 75 9.05 -22.13 1.36
C GLY A 75 7.61 -21.60 1.30
N TYR A 76 7.14 -21.24 0.12
CA TYR A 76 5.72 -21.00 -0.17
C TYR A 76 5.19 -22.09 -1.11
N PRO A 77 4.37 -23.04 -0.64
CA PRO A 77 3.84 -24.10 -1.50
C PRO A 77 2.57 -23.64 -2.23
N GLN A 78 2.73 -22.91 -3.34
CA GLN A 78 1.80 -23.03 -4.45
C GLN A 78 2.38 -22.49 -5.77
N LEU A 79 2.07 -23.21 -6.85
CA LEU A 79 2.64 -23.00 -8.17
C LEU A 79 2.37 -21.59 -8.69
N ALA A 80 3.43 -20.91 -9.13
CA ALA A 80 3.34 -19.79 -10.07
C ALA A 80 2.91 -20.31 -11.45
N GLN A 81 1.67 -20.80 -11.55
CA GLN A 81 1.00 -21.07 -12.81
C GLN A 81 1.03 -19.75 -13.61
N PRO A 82 1.52 -19.75 -14.87
CA PRO A 82 1.45 -18.54 -15.70
C PRO A 82 -0.02 -18.09 -15.75
N ILE A 83 -0.25 -16.80 -15.50
CA ILE A 83 -1.61 -16.23 -15.51
C ILE A 83 -2.20 -16.55 -16.88
N PRO A 84 -3.33 -17.29 -16.97
CA PRO A 84 -3.94 -17.58 -18.26
C PRO A 84 -4.33 -16.26 -18.92
N VAL A 85 -3.74 -15.97 -20.07
CA VAL A 85 -4.09 -14.78 -20.86
C VAL A 85 -5.07 -15.22 -21.93
N GLY A 86 -6.18 -14.49 -22.08
CA GLY A 86 -7.14 -14.77 -23.16
C GLY A 86 -6.53 -14.52 -24.55
N PRO A 87 -7.19 -14.97 -25.64
CA PRO A 87 -6.74 -14.71 -27.01
C PRO A 87 -6.44 -13.23 -27.30
N ASP A 88 -7.18 -12.34 -26.64
CA ASP A 88 -7.09 -10.87 -26.79
C ASP A 88 -5.99 -10.21 -25.94
N GLY A 89 -5.10 -10.99 -25.28
CA GLY A 89 -4.08 -10.45 -24.38
C GLY A 89 -4.60 -10.04 -22.99
N VAL A 90 -5.90 -10.21 -22.72
CA VAL A 90 -6.56 -9.78 -21.48
C VAL A 90 -6.44 -10.85 -20.39
N PRO A 91 -5.91 -10.53 -19.19
CA PRO A 91 -5.91 -11.45 -18.06
C PRO A 91 -7.28 -11.50 -17.36
N PRO A 92 -7.69 -12.65 -16.78
CA PRO A 92 -9.00 -12.84 -16.14
C PRO A 92 -9.23 -11.87 -14.98
N LEU A 93 -10.49 -11.71 -14.57
CA LEU A 93 -10.88 -10.68 -13.60
C LEU A 93 -10.31 -10.90 -12.18
N TRP A 94 -9.93 -12.12 -11.81
CA TRP A 94 -9.21 -12.36 -10.54
C TRP A 94 -7.73 -11.98 -10.62
N ALA A 95 -7.13 -11.96 -11.82
CA ALA A 95 -5.70 -11.70 -12.01
C ALA A 95 -5.38 -10.18 -12.04
N PRO A 96 -4.16 -9.79 -11.65
CA PRO A 96 -3.68 -8.43 -11.85
C PRO A 96 -3.35 -8.20 -13.33
N TRP A 97 -3.68 -7.02 -13.87
CA TRP A 97 -3.24 -6.60 -15.20
C TRP A 97 -2.12 -5.56 -15.09
N TYR A 98 -0.88 -6.02 -15.17
CA TYR A 98 0.29 -5.14 -15.20
C TYR A 98 0.36 -4.42 -16.55
N GLY A 99 0.69 -3.12 -16.55
CA GLY A 99 0.75 -2.31 -17.77
C GLY A 99 -0.59 -2.02 -18.46
N ILE A 100 -1.74 -2.29 -17.81
CA ILE A 100 -3.08 -1.95 -18.31
C ILE A 100 -3.20 -0.47 -18.69
N GLY A 101 -3.87 -0.16 -19.80
CA GLY A 101 -4.15 1.21 -20.24
C GLY A 101 -5.24 1.92 -19.41
N PHE A 102 -5.33 3.24 -19.53
CA PHE A 102 -6.27 4.07 -18.76
C PHE A 102 -7.74 3.65 -18.95
N LEU A 103 -8.21 3.52 -20.20
CA LEU A 103 -9.60 3.16 -20.50
C LEU A 103 -9.92 1.73 -20.05
N ASP A 104 -8.99 0.79 -20.24
CA ASP A 104 -9.13 -0.59 -19.78
C ASP A 104 -9.22 -0.67 -18.26
N ALA A 105 -8.42 0.11 -17.52
CA ALA A 105 -8.48 0.19 -16.07
C ALA A 105 -9.84 0.75 -15.60
N PHE A 106 -10.34 1.81 -16.24
CA PHE A 106 -11.65 2.39 -15.95
C PHE A 106 -12.78 1.38 -16.18
N LEU A 107 -12.79 0.67 -17.32
CA LEU A 107 -13.81 -0.35 -17.60
C LEU A 107 -13.66 -1.58 -16.70
N ARG A 108 -12.43 -2.01 -16.39
CA ARG A 108 -12.11 -3.15 -15.52
C ARG A 108 -12.49 -2.87 -14.06
N PHE A 109 -12.46 -1.61 -13.62
CA PHE A 109 -12.98 -1.20 -12.31
C PHE A 109 -14.47 -1.53 -12.16
N PHE A 110 -15.32 -1.06 -13.08
CA PHE A 110 -16.76 -1.36 -13.04
C PHE A 110 -17.07 -2.85 -13.29
N LYS A 111 -16.27 -3.55 -14.10
CA LYS A 111 -16.37 -5.04 -14.23
C LYS A 111 -16.04 -5.79 -12.94
N LYS A 112 -15.31 -5.17 -11.99
CA LYS A 112 -14.90 -5.75 -10.70
C LYS A 112 -15.56 -5.01 -9.52
N TYR A 113 -16.80 -4.54 -9.68
CA TYR A 113 -17.47 -3.59 -8.79
C TYR A 113 -17.48 -4.02 -7.30
N ALA A 114 -18.09 -5.16 -6.97
CA ALA A 114 -18.14 -5.68 -5.59
C ALA A 114 -17.20 -6.88 -5.39
N ARG A 115 -16.09 -6.93 -6.15
CA ARG A 115 -15.15 -8.07 -6.15
C ARG A 115 -13.98 -7.80 -5.20
N PHE A 116 -13.99 -8.45 -4.04
CA PHE A 116 -12.92 -8.34 -3.02
C PHE A 116 -11.84 -9.43 -3.15
N ASP A 117 -12.10 -10.46 -3.97
CA ASP A 117 -11.15 -11.51 -4.34
C ASP A 117 -10.19 -11.13 -5.47
N GLY A 118 -9.11 -11.89 -5.61
CA GLY A 118 -8.10 -11.65 -6.63
C GLY A 118 -7.21 -10.46 -6.31
N ARG A 119 -6.52 -9.99 -7.35
CA ARG A 119 -5.49 -8.94 -7.27
C ARG A 119 -5.76 -7.77 -8.21
N ALA A 120 -5.14 -6.63 -7.89
CA ALA A 120 -5.09 -5.44 -8.72
C ALA A 120 -3.65 -4.89 -8.75
N GLY A 121 -3.07 -4.80 -9.95
CA GLY A 121 -1.72 -4.26 -10.12
C GLY A 121 -1.67 -2.74 -9.93
N ARG A 122 -0.46 -2.20 -9.78
CA ARG A 122 -0.20 -0.76 -9.61
C ARG A 122 -0.90 0.14 -10.64
N SER A 123 -0.88 -0.19 -11.94
CA SER A 123 -1.55 0.61 -12.97
C SER A 123 -3.08 0.50 -12.92
N GLU A 124 -3.65 -0.67 -12.58
CA GLU A 124 -5.11 -0.82 -12.37
C GLU A 124 -5.59 0.11 -11.23
N TYR A 125 -4.77 0.25 -10.18
CA TYR A 125 -5.01 1.18 -9.07
C TYR A 125 -4.88 2.66 -9.49
N TRP A 126 -3.72 3.06 -10.00
CA TRP A 126 -3.42 4.49 -10.24
C TRP A 126 -4.22 5.10 -11.38
N TYR A 127 -4.54 4.36 -12.45
CA TYR A 127 -5.42 4.89 -13.51
C TYR A 127 -6.86 5.07 -13.05
N TRP A 128 -7.36 4.20 -12.15
CA TRP A 128 -8.66 4.44 -11.50
C TRP A 128 -8.62 5.69 -10.62
N PHE A 129 -7.60 5.86 -9.78
CA PHE A 129 -7.47 7.07 -8.95
C PHE A 129 -7.40 8.35 -9.80
N LEU A 130 -6.70 8.32 -10.93
CA LEU A 130 -6.69 9.42 -11.89
C LEU A 130 -8.09 9.71 -12.48
N ALA A 131 -8.81 8.67 -12.92
CA ALA A 131 -10.16 8.84 -13.45
C ALA A 131 -11.14 9.40 -12.39
N ASN A 132 -11.08 8.87 -11.17
CA ASN A 132 -11.89 9.33 -10.05
C ASN A 132 -11.56 10.78 -9.66
N ALA A 133 -10.29 11.17 -9.68
CA ALA A 133 -9.86 12.55 -9.46
C ALA A 133 -10.41 13.50 -10.53
N ILE A 134 -10.34 13.13 -11.82
CA ILE A 134 -10.91 13.94 -12.92
C ILE A 134 -12.41 14.16 -12.73
N VAL A 135 -13.19 13.09 -12.48
CA VAL A 135 -14.65 13.23 -12.27
C VAL A 135 -14.95 14.05 -11.01
N THR A 136 -14.17 13.87 -9.94
CA THR A 136 -14.30 14.66 -8.70
C THR A 136 -14.01 16.14 -8.94
N ILE A 137 -12.95 16.49 -9.68
CA ILE A 137 -12.62 17.88 -10.03
C ILE A 137 -13.74 18.50 -10.88
N VAL A 138 -14.29 17.77 -11.85
CA VAL A 138 -15.39 18.28 -12.70
C VAL A 138 -16.67 18.52 -11.88
N LEU A 139 -17.09 17.54 -11.07
CA LEU A 139 -18.35 17.65 -10.32
C LEU A 139 -18.23 18.58 -9.10
N TYR A 140 -17.25 18.36 -8.22
CA TYR A 140 -17.08 19.14 -6.99
C TYR A 140 -16.41 20.49 -7.26
N GLY A 141 -15.39 20.54 -8.11
CA GLY A 141 -14.78 21.81 -8.53
C GLY A 141 -15.75 22.68 -9.34
N GLY A 142 -16.56 22.07 -10.22
CA GLY A 142 -17.67 22.74 -10.89
C GLY A 142 -18.74 23.27 -9.92
N PHE A 143 -19.11 22.48 -8.90
CA PHE A 143 -20.00 22.94 -7.82
C PHE A 143 -19.44 24.17 -7.09
N ILE A 144 -18.18 24.12 -6.65
CA ILE A 144 -17.55 25.25 -5.95
C ILE A 144 -17.43 26.49 -6.86
N ALA A 145 -17.09 26.31 -8.14
CA ALA A 145 -17.04 27.40 -9.10
C ALA A 145 -18.41 28.07 -9.29
N LEU A 146 -19.50 27.29 -9.45
CA LEU A 146 -20.86 27.83 -9.54
C LEU A 146 -21.35 28.43 -8.23
N LEU A 147 -20.98 27.86 -7.08
CA LEU A 147 -21.32 28.40 -5.76
C LEU A 147 -20.77 29.83 -5.60
N ILE A 148 -19.50 30.03 -5.95
CA ILE A 148 -18.83 31.34 -5.92
C ILE A 148 -19.43 32.27 -6.98
N ALA A 149 -19.55 31.82 -8.23
CA ALA A 149 -20.00 32.66 -9.35
C ALA A 149 -21.48 33.08 -9.28
N THR A 150 -22.31 32.38 -8.48
CA THR A 150 -23.76 32.65 -8.37
C THR A 150 -24.22 33.07 -6.98
N SER A 151 -23.30 33.45 -6.09
CA SER A 151 -23.64 34.08 -4.80
C SER A 151 -23.72 35.61 -4.98
N PRO A 152 -24.92 36.22 -5.04
CA PRO A 152 -25.02 37.67 -5.17
C PRO A 152 -24.59 38.34 -3.85
N SER A 153 -23.69 39.32 -3.93
CA SER A 153 -23.36 40.21 -2.81
C SER A 153 -24.00 41.57 -3.03
N THR A 154 -24.66 42.11 -2.01
CA THR A 154 -25.18 43.49 -2.01
C THR A 154 -24.59 44.22 -0.83
N THR A 155 -23.83 45.28 -1.08
CA THR A 155 -23.36 46.19 -0.04
C THR A 155 -24.52 47.09 0.38
N VAL A 156 -24.89 47.01 1.65
CA VAL A 156 -25.91 47.88 2.28
C VAL A 156 -25.19 48.84 3.20
N VAL A 157 -25.55 50.12 3.15
CA VAL A 157 -25.08 51.15 4.08
C VAL A 157 -26.21 51.43 5.07
N ASP A 158 -25.92 51.40 6.36
CA ASP A 158 -26.90 51.72 7.41
C ASP A 158 -27.05 53.23 7.66
N ASP A 159 -28.01 53.60 8.50
CA ASP A 159 -28.31 55.00 8.86
C ASP A 159 -27.14 55.73 9.57
N TYR A 160 -26.11 54.99 10.01
CA TYR A 160 -24.89 55.52 10.62
C TYR A 160 -23.71 55.59 9.64
N GLY A 161 -23.90 55.19 8.38
CA GLY A 161 -22.88 55.23 7.33
C GLY A 161 -21.95 54.01 7.31
N TYR A 162 -22.27 52.92 8.01
CA TYR A 162 -21.47 51.70 8.00
C TYR A 162 -21.88 50.79 6.84
N SER A 163 -20.92 50.47 5.97
CA SER A 163 -21.10 49.52 4.86
C SER A 163 -20.98 48.07 5.33
N ARG A 164 -21.96 47.24 5.00
CA ARG A 164 -21.93 45.79 5.21
C ARG A 164 -22.30 45.05 3.93
N ASP A 165 -21.49 44.08 3.53
CA ASP A 165 -21.85 43.15 2.47
C ASP A 165 -22.81 42.09 2.98
N VAL A 166 -23.92 41.92 2.26
CA VAL A 166 -24.96 40.93 2.53
C VAL A 166 -24.99 39.95 1.37
N SER A 167 -24.60 38.71 1.63
CA SER A 167 -24.62 37.63 0.65
C SER A 167 -26.02 37.03 0.56
N GLY A 168 -26.62 37.05 -0.63
CA GLY A 168 -27.83 36.29 -0.93
C GLY A 168 -27.56 34.80 -1.15
N ALA A 169 -28.63 34.01 -1.25
CA ALA A 169 -28.51 32.57 -1.46
C ALA A 169 -27.87 32.25 -2.83
N PRO A 170 -26.97 31.25 -2.92
CA PRO A 170 -26.44 30.76 -4.19
C PRO A 170 -27.54 30.18 -5.09
N SER A 171 -27.29 30.12 -6.40
CA SER A 171 -28.27 29.57 -7.33
C SER A 171 -28.61 28.09 -7.05
N PRO A 172 -29.88 27.67 -7.17
CA PRO A 172 -30.28 26.26 -7.03
C PRO A 172 -29.52 25.31 -7.98
N PHE A 173 -29.08 25.82 -9.14
CA PHE A 173 -28.33 25.05 -10.13
C PHE A 173 -26.96 24.56 -9.64
N ALA A 174 -26.31 25.27 -8.72
CA ALA A 174 -25.07 24.78 -8.11
C ALA A 174 -25.29 23.44 -7.38
N PHE A 175 -26.40 23.31 -6.65
CA PHE A 175 -26.73 22.10 -5.89
C PHE A 175 -27.03 20.87 -6.77
N VAL A 176 -27.30 21.05 -8.07
CA VAL A 176 -27.40 19.93 -9.03
C VAL A 176 -26.05 19.22 -9.17
N LEU A 177 -24.95 19.96 -9.29
CA LEU A 177 -23.61 19.37 -9.35
C LEU A 177 -23.22 18.71 -8.02
N LEU A 178 -23.64 19.28 -6.89
CA LEU A 178 -23.47 18.64 -5.57
C LEU A 178 -24.24 17.31 -5.48
N GLY A 179 -25.49 17.27 -5.95
CA GLY A 179 -26.30 16.05 -6.00
C GLY A 179 -25.64 14.96 -6.87
N LEU A 180 -25.16 15.33 -8.06
CA LEU A 180 -24.42 14.41 -8.94
C LEU A 180 -23.10 13.94 -8.31
N PHE A 181 -22.38 14.82 -7.62
CA PHE A 181 -21.17 14.46 -6.87
C PHE A 181 -21.46 13.44 -5.76
N VAL A 182 -22.52 13.64 -4.96
CA VAL A 182 -22.93 12.70 -3.91
C VAL A 182 -23.34 11.35 -4.50
N LEU A 183 -24.12 11.33 -5.59
CA LEU A 183 -24.49 10.11 -6.29
C LEU A 183 -23.27 9.36 -6.84
N TRP A 184 -22.31 10.07 -7.44
CA TRP A 184 -21.04 9.49 -7.92
C TRP A 184 -20.19 8.93 -6.78
N TRP A 185 -20.10 9.65 -5.66
CA TRP A 185 -19.36 9.22 -4.48
C TRP A 185 -19.96 7.93 -3.89
N LEU A 186 -21.28 7.87 -3.73
CA LEU A 186 -21.99 6.68 -3.28
C LEU A 186 -21.82 5.49 -4.25
N ALA A 187 -21.99 5.72 -5.56
CA ALA A 187 -21.83 4.71 -6.61
C ALA A 187 -20.39 4.20 -6.74
N THR A 188 -19.40 4.96 -6.29
CA THR A 188 -17.98 4.54 -6.32
C THR A 188 -17.44 4.08 -4.98
N LEU A 189 -18.18 4.20 -3.87
CA LEU A 189 -17.72 3.85 -2.52
C LEU A 189 -17.32 2.37 -2.39
N VAL A 190 -18.23 1.46 -2.73
CA VAL A 190 -18.00 0.00 -2.70
C VAL A 190 -16.86 -0.42 -3.64
N PRO A 191 -16.83 -0.04 -4.93
CA PRO A 191 -15.77 -0.48 -5.83
C PRO A 191 -14.41 0.17 -5.57
N ASN A 192 -14.34 1.37 -4.96
CA ASN A 192 -13.09 1.94 -4.45
C ASN A 192 -12.48 1.02 -3.39
N LEU A 193 -13.28 0.62 -2.38
CA LEU A 193 -12.83 -0.30 -1.34
C LEU A 193 -12.42 -1.66 -1.92
N ALA A 194 -13.20 -2.20 -2.86
CA ALA A 194 -12.90 -3.47 -3.53
C ALA A 194 -11.58 -3.43 -4.33
N LEU A 195 -11.29 -2.34 -5.05
CA LEU A 195 -10.01 -2.16 -5.75
C LEU A 195 -8.84 -2.06 -4.77
N ALA A 196 -9.00 -1.28 -3.70
CA ALA A 196 -7.98 -1.09 -2.67
C ALA A 196 -7.66 -2.40 -1.92
N TRP A 197 -8.68 -3.19 -1.62
CA TRP A 197 -8.57 -4.53 -1.03
C TRP A 197 -7.74 -5.47 -1.93
N ARG A 198 -8.10 -5.55 -3.22
CA ARG A 198 -7.36 -6.31 -4.25
C ARG A 198 -5.93 -5.79 -4.47
N ARG A 199 -5.68 -4.51 -4.21
CA ARG A 199 -4.34 -3.90 -4.32
C ARG A 199 -3.42 -4.34 -3.18
N LEU A 200 -3.95 -4.56 -1.98
CA LEU A 200 -3.20 -5.16 -0.87
C LEU A 200 -2.90 -6.64 -1.08
N HIS A 201 -3.86 -7.42 -1.60
CA HIS A 201 -3.62 -8.81 -2.00
C HIS A 201 -2.45 -8.94 -2.99
N ASP A 202 -2.30 -7.99 -3.91
CA ASP A 202 -1.18 -7.92 -4.86
C ASP A 202 0.19 -7.71 -4.18
N ALA A 203 0.21 -7.01 -3.04
CA ALA A 203 1.38 -6.85 -2.17
C ALA A 203 1.53 -7.98 -1.13
N ASN A 204 0.74 -9.05 -1.22
CA ASN A 204 0.65 -10.14 -0.23
C ASN A 204 0.17 -9.71 1.17
N LEU A 205 -0.61 -8.64 1.26
CA LEU A 205 -1.18 -8.12 2.51
C LEU A 205 -2.69 -8.41 2.61
N PRO A 206 -3.23 -8.69 3.81
CA PRO A 206 -4.67 -8.88 3.98
C PRO A 206 -5.44 -7.58 3.72
N GLY A 207 -6.46 -7.66 2.86
CA GLY A 207 -7.25 -6.51 2.40
C GLY A 207 -7.86 -5.58 3.47
N PRO A 208 -8.30 -6.06 4.65
CA PRO A 208 -8.80 -5.18 5.72
C PRO A 208 -7.79 -4.14 6.21
N LEU A 209 -6.48 -4.34 6.04
CA LEU A 209 -5.47 -3.35 6.44
C LEU A 209 -5.63 -2.01 5.70
N TRP A 210 -6.31 -1.99 4.55
CA TRP A 210 -6.55 -0.72 3.85
C TRP A 210 -7.42 0.24 4.67
N LEU A 211 -8.28 -0.28 5.57
CA LEU A 211 -9.12 0.54 6.45
C LEU A 211 -8.31 1.47 7.37
N VAL A 212 -7.04 1.18 7.64
CA VAL A 212 -6.11 2.09 8.34
C VAL A 212 -6.00 3.43 7.61
N SER A 213 -6.14 3.45 6.28
CA SER A 213 -6.11 4.67 5.46
C SER A 213 -7.28 5.63 5.72
N LEU A 214 -8.37 5.17 6.33
CA LEU A 214 -9.50 6.02 6.73
C LEU A 214 -9.16 6.93 7.91
N ILE A 215 -8.15 6.56 8.70
CA ILE A 215 -7.66 7.30 9.88
C ILE A 215 -6.32 7.96 9.55
N ALA A 216 -5.45 7.27 8.81
CA ALA A 216 -4.15 7.75 8.39
C ALA A 216 -4.10 7.93 6.86
N SER A 217 -4.58 9.07 6.35
CA SER A 217 -4.69 9.37 4.92
C SER A 217 -3.44 9.05 4.07
N PRO A 218 -2.18 9.26 4.54
CA PRO A 218 -0.99 8.88 3.79
C PRO A 218 -0.87 7.38 3.49
N ALA A 219 -1.49 6.50 4.29
CA ALA A 219 -1.43 5.06 4.10
C ALA A 219 -2.03 4.62 2.75
N ALA A 220 -3.07 5.30 2.23
CA ALA A 220 -3.63 5.00 0.92
C ALA A 220 -2.60 5.17 -0.23
N ILE A 221 -1.71 6.16 -0.10
CA ILE A 221 -0.63 6.39 -1.06
C ILE A 221 0.46 5.32 -0.91
N VAL A 222 0.87 5.03 0.33
CA VAL A 222 1.87 3.98 0.63
C VAL A 222 1.42 2.63 0.09
N PHE A 223 0.18 2.21 0.39
CA PHE A 223 -0.41 0.97 -0.12
C PHE A 223 -0.54 0.97 -1.65
N GLY A 224 -0.88 2.10 -2.27
CA GLY A 224 -0.85 2.28 -3.72
C GLY A 224 0.54 2.05 -4.34
N CYS A 225 1.61 2.42 -3.63
CA CYS A 225 3.00 2.34 -4.09
C CYS A 225 3.73 1.01 -3.81
N LEU A 226 3.22 0.13 -2.94
CA LEU A 226 3.91 -1.13 -2.56
C LEU A 226 4.35 -1.98 -3.78
N PRO A 227 5.46 -2.73 -3.71
CA PRO A 227 5.81 -3.69 -4.75
C PRO A 227 4.79 -4.84 -4.80
N SER A 228 4.54 -5.36 -6.00
CA SER A 228 3.76 -6.59 -6.18
C SER A 228 4.60 -7.80 -5.74
N SER A 229 3.97 -8.77 -5.08
CA SER A 229 4.66 -9.92 -4.50
C SER A 229 4.20 -11.23 -5.16
N PRO A 230 5.12 -12.16 -5.52
CA PRO A 230 4.77 -13.49 -6.02
C PRO A 230 3.86 -14.26 -5.06
N ALA A 231 4.07 -14.12 -3.74
CA ALA A 231 3.26 -14.76 -2.71
C ALA A 231 1.79 -14.30 -2.73
N GLY A 232 1.50 -13.13 -3.30
CA GLY A 232 0.12 -12.65 -3.51
C GLY A 232 -0.72 -13.57 -4.41
N ALA A 233 -0.11 -14.51 -5.15
CA ALA A 233 -0.84 -15.54 -5.90
C ALA A 233 -1.76 -16.40 -5.03
N GLN A 234 -1.57 -16.45 -3.70
CA GLN A 234 -2.50 -17.12 -2.78
C GLN A 234 -3.92 -16.52 -2.75
N TYR A 235 -4.08 -15.29 -3.26
CA TYR A 235 -5.38 -14.60 -3.38
C TYR A 235 -6.02 -14.76 -4.77
N ASP A 236 -5.35 -15.44 -5.71
CA ASP A 236 -5.93 -15.80 -7.01
C ASP A 236 -6.92 -16.96 -6.88
N ARG A 237 -7.82 -17.09 -7.86
CA ARG A 237 -8.78 -18.21 -8.04
C ARG A 237 -9.55 -18.61 -6.76
N PRO A 238 -10.34 -17.70 -6.16
CA PRO A 238 -11.23 -18.04 -5.04
C PRO A 238 -12.30 -19.09 -5.42
N ASP A 239 -12.61 -19.20 -6.71
CA ASP A 239 -13.60 -20.09 -7.33
C ASP A 239 -13.20 -21.58 -7.31
N LEU A 240 -11.98 -21.89 -6.84
CA LEU A 240 -11.46 -23.24 -6.68
C LEU A 240 -11.30 -23.66 -5.20
N ARG A 241 -11.92 -22.95 -4.25
CA ARG A 241 -11.87 -23.20 -2.80
C ARG A 241 -13.25 -23.38 -2.19
#